data_AF-A0AA93AI46-F1
#
_entry.id   AF-A0AA93AI46-F1
#
_cell.length_a   1.000
_cell.length_b   1.000
_cell.length_c   1.000
_cell.angle_alpha   90.00
_cell.angle_beta   90.00
_cell.angle_gamma   90.00
#
_symmetry.space_group_name_H-M   'P 1'
#
loop_
_entity.id
_entity.type
_entity.pdbx_description
1 polymer ?
#
loop_
_entity_poly.entity_id
_entity_poly.type
_entity_poly.pdbx_seq_one_letter_code
_entity_poly.pdbx_strand_id
1 'polypeptide(L)' 'MPHCQDPSKLDYTQLIEVSLAYRKIDWEHTVAGTSGSDDW' A
#
# COMPACT_ATOMS: atom_id res chain seq x y z
N MET A 1 -12.52 6.07 -8.29
CA MET A 1 -12.30 6.71 -9.61
C MET A 1 -12.23 8.21 -9.40
N PRO A 2 -11.20 8.90 -9.90
CA PRO A 2 -11.07 10.35 -9.73
C PRO A 2 -12.06 11.13 -10.61
N HIS A 3 -12.25 12.42 -10.29
CA HIS A 3 -13.15 13.30 -11.02
C HIS A 3 -12.62 13.64 -12.42
N CYS A 4 -13.37 13.31 -13.47
CA CYS A 4 -12.90 13.39 -14.86
C CYS A 4 -12.63 14.81 -15.38
N GLN A 5 -13.18 15.84 -14.74
CA GLN A 5 -12.97 17.24 -15.15
C GLN A 5 -11.86 17.93 -14.37
N ASP A 6 -11.28 17.25 -13.38
CA ASP A 6 -10.23 17.80 -12.54
C ASP A 6 -8.85 17.57 -13.19
N PRO A 7 -8.18 18.63 -13.70
CA PRO A 7 -6.89 18.49 -14.36
C PRO A 7 -5.78 18.01 -13.41
N SER A 8 -5.98 18.14 -12.09
CA SER A 8 -5.02 17.63 -11.09
C SER A 8 -5.02 16.09 -10.98
N LYS A 9 -5.95 15.41 -11.65
CA LYS A 9 -6.14 13.94 -11.54
C LYS A 9 -6.03 13.21 -12.87
N LEU A 10 -5.46 13.84 -13.91
CA LEU A 10 -5.37 13.30 -15.27
C LEU A 10 -4.57 12.00 -15.37
N ASP A 11 -3.55 11.82 -14.53
CA ASP A 11 -2.62 10.68 -14.60
C ASP A 11 -3.20 9.40 -13.99
N TYR A 12 -4.32 9.50 -13.27
CA TYR A 12 -4.93 8.39 -12.56
C TYR A 12 -5.98 7.68 -13.42
N THR A 13 -5.99 6.35 -13.38
CA THR A 13 -7.04 5.52 -13.97
C THR A 13 -8.12 5.22 -12.92
N GLN A 14 -8.05 4.05 -12.27
CA GLN A 14 -8.91 3.65 -11.17
C GLN A 14 -8.05 3.34 -9.95
N LEU A 15 -8.62 3.61 -8.78
CA LEU A 15 -8.04 3.26 -7.48
C LEU A 15 -8.97 2.21 -6.87
N ILE A 16 -8.42 1.03 -6.58
CA ILE A 16 -9.11 -0.07 -5.92
C ILE A 16 -8.46 -0.24 -4.56
N GLU A 17 -9.21 0.03 -3.51
CA GLU A 17 -8.75 -0.16 -2.13
C GLU A 17 -9.04 -1.59 -1.69
N VAL A 18 -8.00 -2.29 -1.23
CA VAL A 18 -8.09 -3.67 -0.76
C VAL A 18 -7.53 -3.72 0.66
N SER A 19 -8.28 -4.35 1.57
CA SER A 19 -7.90 -4.51 2.97
C SER A 19 -7.59 -5.98 3.27
N LEU A 20 -6.62 -6.22 4.15
CA LEU A 20 -6.17 -7.55 4.55
C LEU A 20 -6.19 -7.70 6.06
N ALA A 21 -6.81 -8.76 6.55
CA ALA A 21 -6.55 -9.28 7.89
C ALA A 21 -5.38 -10.26 7.82
N TYR A 22 -4.54 -10.27 8.85
CA TYR A 22 -3.41 -11.19 8.96
C TYR A 22 -3.17 -11.58 10.42
N ARG A 23 -2.64 -12.78 10.62
CA ARG A 23 -2.23 -13.29 11.95
C ARG A 23 -0.78 -12.88 12.27
N LYS A 24 0.08 -13.01 11.26
CA LYS A 24 1.51 -12.71 11.32
C LYS A 24 1.88 -11.77 10.19
N ILE A 25 2.84 -10.88 10.44
CA ILE A 25 3.47 -10.03 9.43
C ILE A 25 4.99 -9.94 9.68
N ASP A 26 5.75 -9.93 8.60
CA ASP A 26 7.20 -9.77 8.60
C ASP A 26 7.55 -8.54 7.74
N TRP A 27 8.35 -7.62 8.28
CA TRP A 27 8.87 -6.44 7.59
C TRP A 27 10.39 -6.54 7.43
N GLU A 28 10.89 -6.18 6.25
CA GLU A 28 12.32 -6.22 5.93
C GLU A 28 12.75 -4.93 5.22
N HIS A 29 13.80 -4.28 5.75
CA HIS A 29 14.47 -3.18 5.08
C HIS A 29 15.77 -3.68 4.45
N THR A 30 15.69 -4.09 3.19
CA THR A 30 16.78 -4.81 2.49
C THR A 30 18.07 -3.99 2.34
N VAL A 31 18.00 -2.66 2.30
CA VAL A 31 19.19 -1.80 2.13
C VAL A 31 19.97 -1.62 3.44
N ALA A 32 19.31 -1.45 4.59
CA ALA A 32 20.00 -1.32 5.88
C ALA A 32 20.02 -2.63 6.71
N GLY A 33 19.43 -3.71 6.20
CA GLY A 33 19.49 -5.06 6.77
C GLY A 33 18.66 -5.26 8.05
N THR A 34 17.83 -4.30 8.45
CA THR A 34 16.97 -4.41 9.64
C THR A 34 15.68 -5.15 9.30
N SER A 35 15.23 -6.03 10.21
CA SER A 35 13.97 -6.77 10.09
C SER A 35 13.14 -6.67 11.36
N GLY A 36 11.82 -6.88 11.23
CA GLY A 36 10.86 -6.95 12.33
C GLY A 36 9.74 -7.93 12.00
N SER A 37 9.19 -8.58 13.02
CA SER A 37 8.10 -9.55 12.86
C SER A 37 7.12 -9.41 14.02
N ASP A 38 5.83 -9.56 13.72
CA ASP A 38 4.76 -9.57 14.72
C ASP A 38 3.83 -10.74 14.42
N ASP A 39 3.47 -11.50 15.45
CA ASP A 39 2.58 -12.66 15.37
C ASP A 39 1.62 -12.62 16.55
N TRP A 40 0.32 -12.72 16.25
CA TRP A 40 -0.75 -12.71 17.24
C TRP A 40 -0.68 -13.92 18.19
#